data_AF-A0A2A4YU56-F1
#
_entry.id   AF-A0A2A4YU56-F1
#
_cell.length_a   1.000
_cell.length_b   1.000
_cell.length_c   1.000
_cell.angle_alpha   90.00
_cell.angle_beta   90.00
_cell.angle_gamma   90.00
#
_symmetry.space_group_name_H-M   'P 1'
#
loop_
_entity.id
_entity.type
_entity.pdbx_description
1 polymer ?
#
loop_
_entity_poly.entity_id
_entity_poly.type
_entity_poly.pdbx_seq_one_letter_code
_entity_poly.pdbx_strand_id
1 'polypeptide(L)'
;MKKLLRITALFLTCQIGMMSVVEGQNVGINEPNPDNSALLEMTSTERGLLVPRMTEIERDAIASPAEGLIIYNTNDSCLNLYRSNYWYNMCCCAASTPSTPTLLACGDPTTIVDVTSAGQTWMDRHLGAARAATASDDYFAYGSLFQWGRLSDGHECITWTSSTSGTPVNGMTSTQSSGDVPGHSDFIVPGGSPWDYRSTMNNSLWQGASGTNNPCPSGYRLPTYTELNAERLSWSSNNAAGAFASPLKFPVAGDRRYNTGALNDVGDDGGIWTSTVSGSGTGQDASFLYIQSGNAGVYNNGGRTSGFSCRCIKD
;
A
#
# COMPACT_ATOMS: atom_id res chain seq x y z
N MET A 1 51.83 70.65 48.12
CA MET A 1 50.93 69.87 49.01
C MET A 1 49.97 69.05 48.14
N LYS A 2 50.05 67.73 48.26
CA LYS A 2 49.08 66.64 47.98
C LYS A 2 47.83 66.88 47.10
N LYS A 3 47.75 66.03 46.05
CA LYS A 3 46.61 65.17 45.64
C LYS A 3 45.51 65.70 44.68
N LEU A 4 45.47 65.06 43.50
CA LEU A 4 44.33 64.30 42.93
C LEU A 4 43.24 65.06 42.13
N LEU A 5 43.25 64.94 40.78
CA LEU A 5 42.06 64.53 40.02
C LEU A 5 42.37 64.12 38.55
N ARG A 6 42.41 62.79 38.32
CA ARG A 6 41.78 61.99 37.23
C ARG A 6 42.02 62.46 35.78
N ILE A 7 42.96 61.89 35.01
CA ILE A 7 42.91 60.59 34.31
C ILE A 7 41.51 60.24 33.78
N THR A 8 41.08 60.87 32.68
CA THR A 8 39.96 60.36 31.86
C THR A 8 40.04 60.87 30.42
N ALA A 9 41.03 60.43 29.62
CA ALA A 9 41.02 60.73 28.18
C ALA A 9 41.90 59.79 27.32
N LEU A 10 42.22 58.59 27.79
CA LEU A 10 43.01 57.65 27.01
C LEU A 10 42.50 56.23 27.21
N PHE A 11 41.36 55.92 26.60
CA PHE A 11 40.96 54.57 26.18
C PHE A 11 39.71 54.77 25.30
N LEU A 12 39.94 55.16 24.04
CA LEU A 12 38.99 54.90 22.96
C LEU A 12 39.05 53.39 22.68
N THR A 13 38.59 52.58 23.64
CA THR A 13 38.38 51.16 23.45
C THR A 13 37.28 51.01 22.43
N CYS A 14 37.68 50.64 21.22
CA CYS A 14 36.88 49.83 20.31
C CYS A 14 36.52 48.52 21.02
N GLN A 15 35.58 48.58 21.96
CA GLN A 15 34.79 47.44 22.40
C GLN A 15 33.40 47.65 21.83
N ILE A 16 33.31 47.53 20.50
CA ILE A 16 32.10 46.98 19.91
C ILE A 16 32.04 45.58 20.48
N GLY A 17 31.14 45.38 21.44
CA GLY A 17 30.89 44.08 22.03
C GLY A 17 30.68 43.08 20.90
N MET A 18 31.55 42.07 20.83
CA MET A 18 31.15 40.81 20.22
C MET A 18 29.99 40.31 21.06
N MET A 19 28.76 40.64 20.65
CA MET A 19 27.64 39.77 20.92
C MET A 19 27.98 38.48 20.17
N SER A 20 28.62 37.55 20.87
CA SER A 20 28.62 36.16 20.44
C SER A 20 27.15 35.75 20.44
N VAL A 21 26.55 35.75 19.26
CA VAL A 21 25.30 35.04 19.02
C VAL A 21 25.68 33.58 19.25
N VAL A 22 25.30 33.04 20.41
CA VAL A 22 25.33 31.58 20.59
C VAL A 22 24.21 31.09 19.69
N GLU A 23 24.54 30.74 18.46
CA GLU A 23 23.66 29.94 17.62
C GLU A 23 23.40 28.64 18.39
N GLY A 24 22.13 28.26 18.52
CA GLY A 24 21.76 27.04 19.25
C GLY A 24 22.54 25.85 18.68
N GLN A 25 23.33 25.18 19.53
CA GLN A 25 24.01 23.95 19.13
C GLN A 25 22.97 22.84 18.94
N ASN A 26 23.25 21.93 18.02
CA ASN A 26 22.54 20.66 17.93
C ASN A 26 22.76 19.85 19.22
N VAL A 27 21.76 19.08 19.62
CA VAL A 27 21.83 18.24 20.82
C VAL A 27 22.33 16.86 20.40
N GLY A 28 23.53 16.51 20.85
CA GLY A 28 24.08 15.16 20.74
C GLY A 28 23.90 14.38 22.04
N ILE A 29 23.32 13.19 21.98
CA ILE A 29 23.29 12.24 23.11
C ILE A 29 24.18 11.05 22.76
N ASN A 30 25.35 10.98 23.40
CA ASN A 30 26.47 10.10 23.07
C ASN A 30 27.06 10.29 21.65
N GLU A 31 26.63 11.35 20.95
CA GLU A 31 27.19 11.74 19.65
C GLU A 31 27.91 13.09 19.82
N PRO A 32 29.26 13.13 19.84
CA PRO A 32 30.00 14.38 20.04
C PRO A 32 29.98 15.30 18.84
N ASN A 33 29.67 14.82 17.63
CA ASN A 33 29.53 15.64 16.43
C ASN A 33 28.21 15.32 15.71
N PRO A 34 27.06 15.75 16.24
CA PRO A 34 25.77 15.50 15.59
C PRO A 34 25.77 16.11 14.19
N ASP A 35 25.09 15.44 13.27
CA ASP A 35 24.97 15.90 11.90
C ASP A 35 24.37 17.31 11.86
N ASN A 36 24.89 18.16 10.97
CA ASN A 36 24.45 19.55 10.86
C ASN A 36 22.98 19.67 10.42
N SER A 37 22.40 18.62 9.83
CA SER A 37 20.97 18.56 9.50
C SER A 37 20.08 18.17 10.68
N ALA A 38 20.65 17.70 11.79
CA ALA A 38 19.91 17.25 12.96
C ALA A 38 19.94 18.28 14.10
N LEU A 39 18.76 18.61 14.63
CA LEU A 39 18.65 19.35 15.90
C LEU A 39 18.89 18.44 17.12
N LEU A 40 18.59 17.15 16.99
CA LEU A 40 18.83 16.12 18.00
C LEU A 40 19.33 14.86 17.29
N GLU A 41 20.51 14.38 17.68
CA GLU A 41 21.03 13.08 17.29
C GLU A 41 21.40 12.27 18.53
N MET A 42 21.15 10.98 18.48
CA MET A 42 21.52 10.09 19.57
C MET A 42 22.07 8.78 19.03
N THR A 43 23.20 8.34 19.59
CA THR A 43 23.85 7.09 19.25
C THR A 43 23.93 6.20 20.49
N SER A 44 23.68 4.91 20.32
CA SER A 44 23.68 3.96 21.43
C SER A 44 23.57 2.54 20.87
N THR A 45 24.33 1.62 21.45
CA THR A 45 24.27 0.18 21.13
C THR A 45 23.44 -0.62 22.16
N GLU A 46 23.02 0.01 23.26
CA GLU A 46 22.41 -0.68 24.42
C GLU A 46 21.04 -0.11 24.82
N ARG A 47 20.71 1.10 24.37
CA ARG A 47 19.53 1.89 24.76
C ARG A 47 18.89 2.56 23.55
N GLY A 48 17.58 2.80 23.62
CA GLY A 48 16.82 3.52 22.59
C GLY A 48 16.11 4.76 23.13
N LEU A 49 15.32 5.41 22.28
CA LEU A 49 14.45 6.53 22.63
C LEU A 49 13.09 6.00 23.11
N LEU A 50 12.67 6.42 24.30
CA LEU A 50 11.31 6.19 24.80
C LEU A 50 10.49 7.47 24.63
N VAL A 51 9.68 7.52 23.58
CA VAL A 51 8.73 8.62 23.33
C VAL A 51 7.57 8.58 24.34
N PRO A 52 6.80 9.68 24.53
CA PRO A 52 5.63 9.68 25.42
C PRO A 52 4.69 8.50 25.12
N ARG A 53 4.31 7.76 26.17
CA ARG A 53 3.44 6.57 26.06
C ARG A 53 2.09 6.88 26.68
N MET A 54 1.01 6.61 25.95
CA MET A 54 -0.35 6.97 26.39
C MET A 54 -1.39 6.08 25.71
N THR A 55 -2.60 6.04 26.28
CA THR A 55 -3.78 5.43 25.66
C THR A 55 -4.34 6.30 24.53
N GLU A 56 -5.23 5.75 23.71
CA GLU A 56 -5.94 6.47 22.66
C GLU A 56 -6.76 7.64 23.23
N ILE A 57 -7.42 7.45 24.38
CA ILE A 57 -8.20 8.49 25.06
C ILE A 57 -7.29 9.65 25.49
N GLU A 58 -6.11 9.34 26.04
CA GLU A 58 -5.14 10.35 26.47
C GLU A 58 -4.50 11.06 25.27
N ARG A 59 -4.21 10.33 24.18
CA ARG A 59 -3.72 10.88 22.91
C ARG A 59 -4.71 11.88 22.31
N ASP A 60 -5.99 11.53 22.27
CA ASP A 60 -7.04 12.37 21.69
C ASP A 60 -7.42 13.56 22.60
N ALA A 61 -7.04 13.51 23.88
CA ALA A 61 -7.16 14.61 24.81
C ALA A 61 -6.04 15.68 24.67
N ILE A 62 -5.02 15.44 23.84
CA ILE A 62 -3.98 16.44 23.56
C ILE A 62 -4.61 17.64 22.83
N ALA A 63 -4.67 18.78 23.51
CA ALA A 63 -5.18 20.01 22.92
C ALA A 63 -4.21 20.55 21.86
N SER A 64 -4.72 20.77 20.64
CA SER A 64 -3.97 21.32 19.51
C SER A 64 -2.60 20.64 19.27
N PRO A 65 -2.58 19.33 18.92
CA PRO A 65 -1.33 18.63 18.67
C PRO A 65 -0.56 19.29 17.52
N ALA A 66 0.78 19.34 17.63
CA ALA A 66 1.62 19.89 16.57
C ALA A 66 1.80 18.88 15.43
N GLU A 67 1.87 19.39 14.19
CA GLU A 67 2.24 18.60 13.02
C GLU A 67 3.59 17.89 13.26
N GLY A 68 3.64 16.59 13.03
CA GLY A 68 4.85 15.78 13.25
C GLY A 68 5.03 15.27 14.68
N LEU A 69 4.07 15.48 15.59
CA LEU A 69 4.13 14.94 16.95
C LEU A 69 4.12 13.41 16.95
N ILE A 70 5.07 12.78 17.66
CA ILE A 70 5.21 11.31 17.75
C ILE A 70 4.97 10.85 19.19
N ILE A 71 4.10 9.87 19.36
CA ILE A 71 3.82 9.20 20.64
C ILE A 71 3.80 7.68 20.46
N TYR A 72 3.83 6.91 21.54
CA TYR A 72 3.54 5.48 21.53
C TYR A 72 2.16 5.22 22.15
N ASN A 73 1.20 4.79 21.33
CA ASN A 73 -0.13 4.41 21.76
C ASN A 73 -0.11 3.00 22.37
N THR A 74 -0.47 2.88 23.65
CA THR A 74 -0.46 1.62 24.38
C THR A 74 -1.69 0.74 24.08
N ASN A 75 -2.79 1.29 23.56
CA ASN A 75 -3.91 0.49 23.09
C ASN A 75 -3.56 -0.23 21.80
N ASP A 76 -2.95 0.50 20.85
CA ASP A 76 -2.53 -0.04 19.56
C ASP A 76 -1.21 -0.81 19.62
N SER A 77 -0.49 -0.72 20.74
CA SER A 77 0.89 -1.19 20.90
C SER A 77 1.83 -0.65 19.82
N CYS A 78 1.69 0.64 19.49
CA CYS A 78 2.35 1.21 18.31
C CYS A 78 2.70 2.71 18.42
N LEU A 79 3.71 3.18 17.67
CA LEU A 79 3.93 4.60 17.40
C LEU A 79 2.75 5.24 16.65
N ASN A 80 2.33 6.43 17.07
CA ASN A 80 1.40 7.26 16.33
C ASN A 80 2.06 8.60 15.94
N LEU A 81 1.79 9.07 14.73
CA LEU A 81 2.22 10.37 14.21
C LEU A 81 1.01 11.28 14.02
N TYR A 82 1.06 12.50 14.54
CA TYR A 82 0.05 13.51 14.24
C TYR A 82 0.39 14.24 12.94
N ARG A 83 -0.56 14.27 12.00
CA ARG A 83 -0.40 14.93 10.71
C ARG A 83 -1.77 15.36 10.18
N SER A 84 -1.88 16.53 9.55
CA SER A 84 -3.10 16.99 8.87
C SER A 84 -4.39 16.90 9.71
N ASN A 85 -4.30 17.14 11.03
CA ASN A 85 -5.37 16.98 12.02
C ASN A 85 -5.80 15.55 12.39
N TYR A 86 -5.01 14.54 12.03
CA TYR A 86 -5.29 13.14 12.34
C TYR A 86 -4.11 12.45 13.01
N TRP A 87 -4.39 11.42 13.80
CA TRP A 87 -3.39 10.49 14.32
C TRP A 87 -3.27 9.27 13.41
N TYR A 88 -2.03 8.96 13.01
CA TYR A 88 -1.71 7.84 12.13
C TYR A 88 -0.95 6.77 12.90
N ASN A 89 -1.42 5.52 12.83
CA ASN A 89 -0.69 4.36 13.34
C ASN A 89 0.49 4.03 12.41
N MET A 90 1.70 3.88 12.96
CA MET A 90 2.93 3.67 12.17
C MET A 90 3.43 2.21 12.15
N CYS A 91 2.73 1.27 12.79
CA CYS A 91 3.15 -0.13 12.96
C CYS A 91 2.23 -1.11 12.23
N CYS A 92 1.11 -0.63 11.70
CA CYS A 92 0.52 -1.23 10.50
C CYS A 92 0.87 -0.34 9.30
N CYS A 93 1.31 -0.98 8.21
CA CYS A 93 1.52 -0.44 6.86
C CYS A 93 1.83 1.07 6.75
N ALA A 94 3.11 1.38 6.52
CA ALA A 94 3.70 2.69 6.26
C ALA A 94 2.73 3.80 5.78
N ALA A 95 2.70 4.88 6.56
CA ALA A 95 2.43 6.26 6.16
C ALA A 95 1.35 6.49 5.07
N SER A 96 0.13 6.85 5.51
CA SER A 96 -0.77 7.62 4.66
C SER A 96 -0.22 9.03 4.47
N THR A 97 0.50 9.25 3.37
CA THR A 97 0.53 10.55 2.69
C THR A 97 -0.71 10.68 1.80
N PRO A 98 -1.49 11.77 1.87
CA PRO A 98 -2.37 12.13 0.78
C PRO A 98 -1.51 12.80 -0.31
N SER A 99 -0.89 12.01 -1.20
CA SER A 99 -0.51 12.40 -2.59
C SER A 99 0.53 11.47 -3.23
N THR A 100 0.36 10.16 -3.16
CA THR A 100 0.78 9.16 -4.16
C THR A 100 0.39 7.81 -3.58
N PRO A 101 -0.28 6.91 -4.34
CA PRO A 101 -0.65 5.62 -3.80
C PRO A 101 0.63 4.79 -3.73
N THR A 102 1.25 4.72 -2.56
CA THR A 102 2.19 3.66 -2.23
C THR A 102 1.39 2.38 -2.14
N LEU A 103 1.44 1.66 -3.25
CA LEU A 103 0.88 0.35 -3.42
C LEU A 103 1.46 -0.62 -2.40
N LEU A 104 0.54 -1.39 -1.81
CA LEU A 104 0.75 -2.69 -1.20
C LEU A 104 1.04 -2.71 0.31
N ALA A 105 0.06 -3.19 1.06
CA ALA A 105 0.18 -3.55 2.48
C ALA A 105 0.96 -4.86 2.73
N CYS A 106 1.46 -5.52 1.68
CA CYS A 106 2.00 -6.89 1.73
C CYS A 106 3.54 -6.99 1.68
N GLY A 107 4.25 -5.87 1.69
CA GLY A 107 5.70 -5.82 1.54
C GLY A 107 6.16 -4.55 0.83
N ASP A 108 7.29 -4.63 0.13
CA ASP A 108 7.81 -3.51 -0.63
C ASP A 108 6.86 -3.08 -1.75
N PRO A 109 6.79 -1.77 -2.06
CA PRO A 109 6.01 -1.28 -3.19
C PRO A 109 6.39 -1.99 -4.49
N THR A 110 5.37 -2.33 -5.29
CA THR A 110 5.59 -2.97 -6.59
C THR A 110 6.34 -2.03 -7.52
N THR A 111 7.50 -2.46 -8.03
CA THR A 111 8.23 -1.69 -9.05
C THR A 111 7.35 -1.44 -10.27
N ILE A 112 7.28 -0.18 -10.71
CA ILE A 112 6.54 0.21 -11.90
C ILE A 112 7.49 0.16 -13.09
N VAL A 113 7.20 -0.74 -14.03
CA VAL A 113 7.90 -0.83 -15.31
C VAL A 113 6.85 -0.92 -16.41
N ASP A 114 6.96 -0.03 -17.40
CA ASP A 114 6.04 0.02 -18.53
C ASP A 114 6.36 -1.08 -19.55
N VAL A 115 5.31 -1.75 -20.02
CA VAL A 115 5.34 -2.68 -21.16
C VAL A 115 4.16 -2.39 -22.07
N THR A 116 4.39 -2.41 -23.39
CA THR A 116 3.32 -2.17 -24.38
C THR A 116 2.79 -3.50 -24.89
N SER A 117 1.46 -3.66 -24.89
CA SER A 117 0.77 -4.81 -25.48
C SER A 117 -0.62 -4.42 -25.95
N ALA A 118 -1.04 -4.98 -27.08
CA ALA A 118 -2.34 -4.69 -27.73
C ALA A 118 -2.63 -3.18 -27.89
N GLY A 119 -1.59 -2.37 -28.15
CA GLY A 119 -1.71 -0.92 -28.34
C GLY A 119 -1.82 -0.09 -27.05
N GLN A 120 -1.77 -0.74 -25.89
CA GLN A 120 -1.88 -0.11 -24.57
C GLN A 120 -0.58 -0.25 -23.78
N THR A 121 -0.38 0.61 -22.78
CA THR A 121 0.76 0.53 -21.85
C THR A 121 0.30 -0.04 -20.52
N TRP A 122 1.03 -1.03 -20.01
CA TRP A 122 0.71 -1.81 -18.81
C TRP A 122 1.89 -1.85 -17.86
N MET A 123 1.65 -2.23 -16.62
CA MET A 123 2.71 -2.67 -15.72
C MET A 123 3.21 -4.08 -16.10
N ASP A 124 4.52 -4.30 -16.07
CA ASP A 124 5.15 -5.59 -16.39
C ASP A 124 4.93 -6.70 -15.33
N ARG A 125 4.40 -6.36 -14.15
CA ARG A 125 4.06 -7.32 -13.07
C ARG A 125 2.71 -7.05 -12.39
N HIS A 126 2.18 -8.06 -11.70
CA HIS A 126 0.99 -7.90 -10.86
C HIS A 126 1.28 -6.97 -9.67
N LEU A 127 0.24 -6.36 -9.13
CA LEU A 127 0.35 -5.69 -7.84
C LEU A 127 0.79 -6.71 -6.78
N GLY A 128 1.86 -6.37 -6.08
CA GLY A 128 2.54 -7.18 -5.08
C GLY A 128 3.57 -8.17 -5.57
N ALA A 129 3.80 -8.25 -6.88
CA ALA A 129 4.83 -9.12 -7.43
C ALA A 129 6.23 -8.50 -7.28
N ALA A 130 7.21 -9.33 -6.90
CA ALA A 130 8.60 -8.91 -6.78
C ALA A 130 9.26 -8.70 -8.15
N ARG A 131 8.79 -9.40 -9.19
CA ARG A 131 9.34 -9.32 -10.55
C ARG A 131 8.29 -9.61 -11.62
N ALA A 132 8.60 -9.25 -12.87
CA ALA A 132 7.91 -9.78 -14.03
C ALA A 132 8.15 -11.30 -14.14
N ALA A 133 7.16 -12.03 -14.63
CA ALA A 133 7.20 -13.48 -14.67
C ALA A 133 8.32 -14.01 -15.58
N THR A 134 9.10 -14.96 -15.05
CA THR A 134 10.08 -15.72 -15.84
C THR A 134 9.58 -17.10 -16.26
N ALA A 135 8.48 -17.56 -15.66
CA ALA A 135 7.73 -18.77 -15.99
C ALA A 135 6.24 -18.54 -15.67
N SER A 136 5.35 -19.37 -16.21
CA SER A 136 3.92 -19.28 -15.93
C SER A 136 3.63 -19.45 -14.43
N ASP A 137 4.39 -20.34 -13.76
CA ASP A 137 4.26 -20.70 -12.36
C ASP A 137 5.34 -20.03 -11.45
N ASP A 138 5.89 -18.89 -11.90
CA ASP A 138 6.86 -18.13 -11.13
C ASP A 138 6.19 -17.43 -9.94
N TYR A 139 6.25 -18.04 -8.75
CA TYR A 139 5.60 -17.51 -7.55
C TYR A 139 6.10 -16.14 -7.09
N PHE A 140 7.29 -15.71 -7.53
CA PHE A 140 7.76 -14.34 -7.30
C PHE A 140 7.02 -13.29 -8.14
N ALA A 141 6.29 -13.74 -9.18
CA ALA A 141 5.50 -12.91 -10.07
C ALA A 141 3.99 -12.95 -9.79
N TYR A 142 3.52 -13.81 -8.88
CA TYR A 142 2.10 -13.98 -8.57
C TYR A 142 1.48 -12.71 -8.01
N GLY A 143 2.17 -12.04 -7.10
CA GLY A 143 1.68 -10.85 -6.43
C GLY A 143 0.59 -11.14 -5.42
N SER A 144 -0.37 -10.22 -5.28
CA SER A 144 -1.42 -10.27 -4.26
C SER A 144 -2.80 -10.55 -4.86
N LEU A 145 -3.71 -11.07 -4.04
CA LEU A 145 -5.04 -11.54 -4.46
C LEU A 145 -6.16 -10.69 -3.84
N PHE A 146 -6.59 -9.68 -4.57
CA PHE A 146 -7.52 -8.63 -4.11
C PHE A 146 -8.98 -9.06 -4.19
N GLN A 147 -9.81 -8.56 -3.28
CA GLN A 147 -11.27 -8.55 -3.41
C GLN A 147 -11.70 -7.36 -4.25
N TRP A 148 -12.68 -7.56 -5.14
CA TRP A 148 -13.08 -6.54 -6.09
C TRP A 148 -13.60 -5.29 -5.39
N GLY A 149 -13.11 -4.12 -5.81
CA GLY A 149 -13.51 -2.82 -5.29
C GLY A 149 -12.84 -2.44 -3.97
N ARG A 150 -12.05 -3.33 -3.35
CA ARG A 150 -11.40 -3.06 -2.06
C ARG A 150 -10.02 -2.44 -2.26
N LEU A 151 -9.64 -1.49 -1.40
CA LEU A 151 -8.29 -0.92 -1.44
C LEU A 151 -7.25 -1.97 -0.96
N SER A 152 -5.98 -1.71 -1.23
CA SER A 152 -4.88 -2.44 -0.59
C SER A 152 -4.85 -2.12 0.91
N ASP A 153 -5.46 -2.99 1.73
CA ASP A 153 -5.52 -2.84 3.20
C ASP A 153 -4.90 -4.03 3.93
N GLY A 154 -4.35 -5.01 3.21
CA GLY A 154 -3.70 -6.20 3.75
C GLY A 154 -4.47 -7.49 3.49
N HIS A 155 -5.75 -7.42 3.14
CA HIS A 155 -6.57 -8.61 2.85
C HIS A 155 -6.06 -9.44 1.69
N GLU A 156 -5.40 -8.78 0.74
CA GLU A 156 -4.89 -9.35 -0.50
C GLU A 156 -3.57 -10.12 -0.32
N CYS A 157 -2.93 -9.96 0.85
CA CYS A 157 -1.56 -10.39 1.05
C CYS A 157 -1.43 -11.90 1.18
N ILE A 158 -0.55 -12.48 0.36
CA ILE A 158 -0.16 -13.88 0.40
C ILE A 158 1.35 -13.97 0.60
N THR A 159 1.79 -14.81 1.54
CA THR A 159 3.18 -15.26 1.61
C THR A 159 3.32 -16.51 0.74
N TRP A 160 3.84 -16.34 -0.46
CA TRP A 160 4.14 -17.45 -1.38
C TRP A 160 5.39 -18.19 -0.93
N THR A 161 5.34 -19.52 -0.92
CA THR A 161 6.45 -20.39 -0.50
C THR A 161 6.98 -21.29 -1.62
N SER A 162 6.18 -21.50 -2.68
CA SER A 162 6.55 -22.26 -3.87
C SER A 162 5.62 -21.92 -5.04
N SER A 163 5.88 -22.49 -6.22
CA SER A 163 5.01 -22.36 -7.40
C SER A 163 3.58 -22.85 -7.17
N THR A 164 3.36 -23.71 -6.18
CA THR A 164 2.06 -24.36 -5.91
C THR A 164 1.53 -24.10 -4.49
N SER A 165 2.16 -23.24 -3.71
CA SER A 165 1.78 -23.03 -2.31
C SER A 165 2.07 -21.62 -1.81
N GLY A 166 1.16 -21.13 -0.98
CA GLY A 166 1.30 -19.90 -0.21
C GLY A 166 0.37 -19.92 0.99
N THR A 167 0.42 -18.87 1.81
CA THR A 167 -0.45 -18.71 2.97
C THR A 167 -0.96 -17.27 3.03
N PRO A 168 -2.28 -17.04 3.15
CA PRO A 168 -2.79 -15.69 3.42
C PRO A 168 -2.17 -15.10 4.69
N VAL A 169 -1.72 -13.85 4.61
CA VAL A 169 -1.06 -13.17 5.75
C VAL A 169 -2.06 -12.86 6.85
N ASN A 170 -3.25 -12.40 6.47
CA ASN A 170 -4.31 -11.99 7.38
C ASN A 170 -5.44 -13.01 7.45
N GLY A 171 -6.24 -12.90 8.51
CA GLY A 171 -7.34 -13.80 8.79
C GLY A 171 -8.51 -13.67 7.83
N MET A 172 -9.63 -14.25 8.22
CA MET A 172 -10.89 -14.18 7.51
C MET A 172 -12.00 -13.80 8.46
N THR A 173 -13.00 -13.11 7.93
CA THR A 173 -14.23 -12.78 8.66
C THR A 173 -15.44 -12.97 7.77
N SER A 174 -16.59 -13.34 8.35
CA SER A 174 -17.86 -13.35 7.66
C SER A 174 -18.63 -12.04 7.80
N THR A 175 -18.13 -11.10 8.61
CA THR A 175 -18.75 -9.79 8.80
C THR A 175 -18.44 -8.88 7.62
N GLN A 176 -19.48 -8.48 6.90
CA GLN A 176 -19.37 -7.52 5.80
C GLN A 176 -19.19 -6.10 6.32
N SER A 177 -18.51 -5.27 5.53
CA SER A 177 -18.36 -3.84 5.81
C SER A 177 -19.62 -3.06 5.45
N SER A 178 -19.98 -2.07 6.27
CA SER A 178 -21.02 -1.07 5.92
C SER A 178 -20.48 0.07 5.06
N GLY A 179 -19.15 0.22 4.96
CA GLY A 179 -18.47 1.28 4.20
C GLY A 179 -17.51 0.76 3.12
N ASP A 180 -16.92 1.68 2.37
CA ASP A 180 -15.98 1.42 1.28
C ASP A 180 -14.67 0.78 1.76
N VAL A 181 -14.31 1.04 3.03
CA VAL A 181 -13.12 0.55 3.72
C VAL A 181 -13.55 -0.19 5.00
N PRO A 182 -13.23 -1.49 5.18
CA PRO A 182 -13.66 -2.26 6.35
C PRO A 182 -13.00 -1.86 7.68
N GLY A 183 -11.84 -1.20 7.65
CA GLY A 183 -11.07 -0.83 8.85
C GLY A 183 -10.24 -1.97 9.44
N HIS A 184 -10.11 -3.09 8.72
CA HIS A 184 -9.26 -4.22 9.09
C HIS A 184 -8.75 -4.93 7.84
N SER A 185 -7.72 -5.75 8.00
CA SER A 185 -7.04 -6.47 6.92
C SER A 185 -7.58 -7.89 6.68
N ASP A 186 -8.60 -8.35 7.41
CA ASP A 186 -9.15 -9.69 7.16
C ASP A 186 -9.86 -9.79 5.80
N PHE A 187 -9.73 -10.96 5.18
CA PHE A 187 -10.45 -11.31 3.95
C PHE A 187 -11.91 -11.63 4.25
N ILE A 188 -12.85 -10.99 3.56
CA ILE A 188 -14.27 -11.04 3.92
C ILE A 188 -14.99 -12.11 3.09
N VAL A 189 -15.60 -13.09 3.76
CA VAL A 189 -16.33 -14.21 3.17
C VAL A 189 -17.71 -14.31 3.82
N PRO A 190 -18.75 -13.63 3.29
CA PRO A 190 -20.03 -13.43 3.96
C PRO A 190 -20.90 -14.70 4.12
N GLY A 191 -20.46 -15.84 3.60
CA GLY A 191 -21.19 -17.11 3.66
C GLY A 191 -22.45 -17.19 2.79
N GLY A 192 -22.79 -16.13 2.06
CA GLY A 192 -23.95 -16.08 1.18
C GLY A 192 -24.00 -14.85 0.27
N SER A 193 -25.06 -14.77 -0.53
CA SER A 193 -25.39 -13.61 -1.35
C SER A 193 -25.39 -12.32 -0.50
N PRO A 194 -24.80 -11.20 -0.96
CA PRO A 194 -24.44 -10.89 -2.36
C PRO A 194 -23.05 -11.36 -2.82
N TRP A 195 -22.27 -12.07 -2.00
CA TRP A 195 -20.85 -12.37 -2.35
C TRP A 195 -20.00 -11.11 -2.60
N ASP A 196 -20.33 -10.02 -1.91
CA ASP A 196 -19.57 -8.76 -1.84
C ASP A 196 -19.01 -8.59 -0.43
N TYR A 197 -17.82 -7.98 -0.30
CA TYR A 197 -17.21 -7.68 0.99
C TYR A 197 -18.03 -6.63 1.76
N ARG A 198 -18.85 -5.86 1.04
CA ARG A 198 -19.78 -4.87 1.59
C ARG A 198 -21.18 -5.45 1.74
N SER A 199 -21.89 -4.99 2.75
CA SER A 199 -23.32 -5.27 2.93
C SER A 199 -24.19 -4.54 1.89
N THR A 200 -23.72 -3.38 1.41
CA THR A 200 -24.32 -2.64 0.30
C THR A 200 -23.29 -2.48 -0.81
N MET A 201 -23.57 -3.03 -1.98
CA MET A 201 -22.67 -2.99 -3.15
C MET A 201 -22.38 -1.56 -3.60
N ASN A 202 -21.15 -1.32 -4.06
CA ASN A 202 -20.77 -0.06 -4.71
C ASN A 202 -19.92 -0.35 -5.94
N ASN A 203 -20.40 0.08 -7.10
CA ASN A 203 -19.80 -0.22 -8.39
C ASN A 203 -18.74 0.83 -8.81
N SER A 204 -18.62 1.92 -8.05
CA SER A 204 -17.83 3.09 -8.42
C SER A 204 -16.37 3.02 -7.95
N LEU A 205 -16.02 2.00 -7.17
CA LEU A 205 -14.78 1.98 -6.38
C LEU A 205 -13.50 1.90 -7.22
N TRP A 206 -13.53 1.17 -8.34
CA TRP A 206 -12.37 0.97 -9.23
C TRP A 206 -12.53 1.67 -10.59
N GLN A 207 -13.35 2.72 -10.68
CA GLN A 207 -13.63 3.40 -11.94
C GLN A 207 -12.58 4.47 -12.26
N GLY A 208 -11.68 4.17 -13.21
CA GLY A 208 -10.65 5.10 -13.69
C GLY A 208 -9.47 5.27 -12.74
N ALA A 209 -8.46 6.06 -13.14
CA ALA A 209 -7.28 6.30 -12.30
C ALA A 209 -7.60 7.03 -10.98
N SER A 210 -8.68 7.80 -10.95
CA SER A 210 -9.17 8.51 -9.75
C SER A 210 -10.25 7.74 -8.97
N GLY A 211 -10.44 6.44 -9.26
CA GLY A 211 -11.40 5.61 -8.52
C GLY A 211 -11.07 5.55 -7.03
N THR A 212 -12.09 5.66 -6.17
CA THR A 212 -11.95 5.78 -4.71
C THR A 212 -11.00 4.75 -4.07
N ASN A 213 -11.08 3.50 -4.52
CA ASN A 213 -10.28 2.39 -4.01
C ASN A 213 -9.34 1.82 -5.08
N ASN A 214 -9.00 2.59 -6.12
CA ASN A 214 -8.07 2.12 -7.16
C ASN A 214 -6.74 1.67 -6.51
N PRO A 215 -6.39 0.37 -6.56
CA PRO A 215 -5.18 -0.15 -5.94
C PRO A 215 -3.93 0.14 -6.79
N CYS A 216 -4.08 0.62 -8.02
CA CYS A 216 -2.99 0.87 -8.96
C CYS A 216 -2.18 2.14 -8.62
N PRO A 217 -0.94 2.27 -9.15
CA PRO A 217 -0.14 3.49 -8.95
C PRO A 217 -0.79 4.73 -9.51
N SER A 218 -0.28 5.90 -9.12
CA SER A 218 -0.68 7.16 -9.74
C SER A 218 -0.41 7.10 -11.25
N GLY A 219 -1.42 7.48 -12.05
CA GLY A 219 -1.39 7.38 -13.50
C GLY A 219 -1.74 5.98 -14.06
N TYR A 220 -2.10 5.04 -13.20
CA TYR A 220 -2.55 3.71 -13.60
C TYR A 220 -3.91 3.38 -12.97
N ARG A 221 -4.60 2.44 -13.58
CA ARG A 221 -5.89 1.91 -13.13
C ARG A 221 -6.00 0.43 -13.46
N LEU A 222 -7.05 -0.22 -12.95
CA LEU A 222 -7.42 -1.53 -13.49
C LEU A 222 -7.91 -1.40 -14.94
N PRO A 223 -7.62 -2.39 -15.80
CA PRO A 223 -8.16 -2.45 -17.14
C PRO A 223 -9.67 -2.64 -17.09
N THR A 224 -10.35 -2.15 -18.11
CA THR A 224 -11.74 -2.50 -18.38
C THR A 224 -11.83 -3.91 -18.98
N TYR A 225 -13.04 -4.48 -19.00
CA TYR A 225 -13.34 -5.72 -19.71
C TYR A 225 -12.84 -5.68 -21.16
N THR A 226 -13.12 -4.58 -21.87
CA THR A 226 -12.78 -4.44 -23.29
C THR A 226 -11.27 -4.43 -23.49
N GLU A 227 -10.52 -3.70 -22.68
CA GLU A 227 -9.06 -3.61 -22.77
C GLU A 227 -8.39 -4.96 -22.45
N LEU A 228 -8.82 -5.62 -21.38
CA LEU A 228 -8.25 -6.92 -21.01
C LEU A 228 -8.63 -8.02 -22.01
N ASN A 229 -9.83 -7.96 -22.60
CA ASN A 229 -10.22 -8.90 -23.65
C ASN A 229 -9.48 -8.64 -24.97
N ALA A 230 -9.19 -7.39 -25.31
CA ALA A 230 -8.36 -7.05 -26.47
C ALA A 230 -6.93 -7.57 -26.29
N GLU A 231 -6.35 -7.43 -25.10
CA GLU A 231 -5.07 -8.05 -24.74
C GLU A 231 -5.11 -9.56 -24.93
N ARG A 232 -6.10 -10.24 -24.34
CA ARG A 232 -6.26 -11.70 -24.47
C ARG A 232 -6.36 -12.16 -25.92
N LEU A 233 -7.12 -11.45 -26.75
CA LEU A 233 -7.27 -11.77 -28.18
C LEU A 233 -6.00 -11.58 -29.01
N SER A 234 -4.99 -10.87 -28.47
CA SER A 234 -3.70 -10.70 -29.14
C SER A 234 -2.75 -11.90 -28.97
N TRP A 235 -3.08 -12.82 -28.05
CA TRP A 235 -2.23 -13.98 -27.75
C TRP A 235 -2.25 -15.00 -28.88
N SER A 236 -1.13 -15.72 -29.04
CA SER A 236 -1.01 -16.80 -30.02
C SER A 236 -1.95 -17.97 -29.72
N SER A 237 -2.28 -18.20 -28.44
CA SER A 237 -3.27 -19.17 -27.98
C SER A 237 -4.04 -18.64 -26.77
N ASN A 238 -5.34 -18.92 -26.71
CA ASN A 238 -6.19 -18.51 -25.59
C ASN A 238 -6.11 -19.53 -24.45
N ASN A 239 -4.97 -19.59 -23.77
CA ASN A 239 -4.69 -20.46 -22.62
C ASN A 239 -3.46 -19.94 -21.83
N ALA A 240 -3.09 -20.64 -20.75
CA ALA A 240 -1.94 -20.27 -19.91
C ALA A 240 -0.63 -20.11 -20.70
N ALA A 241 -0.37 -20.99 -21.68
CA ALA A 241 0.83 -20.89 -22.51
C ALA A 241 0.86 -19.58 -23.33
N GLY A 242 -0.27 -19.19 -23.93
CA GLY A 242 -0.36 -17.93 -24.68
C GLY A 242 -0.36 -16.69 -23.79
N ALA A 243 -0.93 -16.80 -22.58
CA ALA A 243 -0.90 -15.74 -21.58
C ALA A 243 0.53 -15.43 -21.11
N PHE A 244 1.33 -16.46 -20.83
CA PHE A 244 2.75 -16.30 -20.47
C PHE A 244 3.61 -15.87 -21.67
N ALA A 245 3.28 -16.33 -22.89
CA ALA A 245 4.00 -15.94 -24.10
C ALA A 245 3.67 -14.51 -24.56
N SER A 246 2.62 -13.87 -24.03
CA SER A 246 2.30 -12.48 -24.34
C SER A 246 3.36 -11.53 -23.82
N PRO A 247 3.44 -10.28 -24.33
CA PRO A 247 4.35 -9.27 -23.77
C PRO A 247 4.16 -9.03 -22.26
N LEU A 248 2.94 -9.23 -21.74
CA LEU A 248 2.60 -9.01 -20.33
C LEU A 248 2.98 -10.20 -19.43
N LYS A 249 3.22 -11.37 -20.00
CA LYS A 249 3.64 -12.61 -19.31
C LYS A 249 2.78 -12.92 -18.09
N PHE A 250 1.47 -13.06 -18.27
CA PHE A 250 0.58 -13.32 -17.15
C PHE A 250 0.88 -14.67 -16.48
N PRO A 251 1.21 -14.71 -15.18
CA PRO A 251 1.41 -15.96 -14.45
C PRO A 251 0.07 -16.55 -13.95
N VAL A 252 0.11 -17.84 -13.61
CA VAL A 252 -1.00 -18.62 -13.04
C VAL A 252 -0.92 -18.64 -11.50
N ALA A 253 -1.26 -17.49 -10.90
CA ALA A 253 -1.15 -17.27 -9.45
C ALA A 253 -2.19 -18.02 -8.60
N GLY A 254 -3.13 -18.72 -9.23
CA GLY A 254 -4.34 -19.23 -8.59
C GLY A 254 -5.29 -18.10 -8.17
N ASP A 255 -6.15 -18.43 -7.21
CA ASP A 255 -7.13 -17.51 -6.64
C ASP A 255 -7.39 -17.79 -5.15
N ARG A 256 -8.08 -16.85 -4.48
CA ARG A 256 -8.78 -17.15 -3.22
C ARG A 256 -10.26 -17.34 -3.51
N ARG A 257 -10.79 -18.51 -3.13
CA ARG A 257 -12.19 -18.84 -3.37
C ARG A 257 -13.13 -17.89 -2.65
N TYR A 258 -14.11 -17.33 -3.37
CA TYR A 258 -15.09 -16.36 -2.84
C TYR A 258 -15.90 -16.85 -1.61
N ASN A 259 -16.06 -18.17 -1.44
CA ASN A 259 -16.91 -18.76 -0.41
C ASN A 259 -16.14 -19.36 0.78
N THR A 260 -14.83 -19.59 0.65
CA THR A 260 -14.01 -20.16 1.73
C THR A 260 -12.77 -19.34 2.05
N GLY A 261 -12.38 -18.42 1.17
CA GLY A 261 -11.14 -17.64 1.24
C GLY A 261 -9.85 -18.47 1.15
N ALA A 262 -9.95 -19.77 0.89
CA ALA A 262 -8.82 -20.66 0.71
C ALA A 262 -8.16 -20.44 -0.66
N LEU A 263 -6.84 -20.64 -0.72
CA LEU A 263 -6.09 -20.66 -1.98
C LEU A 263 -6.52 -21.84 -2.85
N ASN A 264 -6.54 -21.62 -4.15
CA ASN A 264 -7.01 -22.58 -5.15
C ASN A 264 -6.16 -22.51 -6.41
N ASP A 265 -5.89 -23.67 -7.03
CA ASP A 265 -5.22 -23.84 -8.33
C ASP A 265 -3.93 -23.01 -8.51
N VAL A 266 -3.17 -22.85 -7.42
CA VAL A 266 -1.92 -22.10 -7.39
C VAL A 266 -0.90 -22.79 -8.29
N GLY A 267 -0.39 -22.08 -9.29
CA GLY A 267 0.55 -22.62 -10.28
C GLY A 267 -0.11 -23.31 -11.48
N ASP A 268 -1.44 -23.43 -11.49
CA ASP A 268 -2.19 -24.11 -12.55
C ASP A 268 -3.14 -23.15 -13.30
N ASP A 269 -3.94 -22.37 -12.57
CA ASP A 269 -4.88 -21.39 -13.12
C ASP A 269 -4.54 -19.96 -12.65
N GLY A 270 -5.10 -18.94 -13.28
CA GLY A 270 -4.87 -17.54 -12.90
C GLY A 270 -6.10 -16.66 -13.12
N GLY A 271 -6.37 -15.78 -12.16
CA GLY A 271 -7.43 -14.77 -12.27
C GLY A 271 -6.88 -13.35 -12.26
N ILE A 272 -7.40 -12.49 -13.13
CA ILE A 272 -7.06 -11.06 -13.19
C ILE A 272 -8.34 -10.22 -13.18
N TRP A 273 -8.44 -9.31 -12.23
CA TRP A 273 -9.59 -8.40 -12.14
C TRP A 273 -9.59 -7.33 -13.24
N THR A 274 -10.81 -6.91 -13.59
CA THR A 274 -11.07 -5.68 -14.35
C THR A 274 -11.82 -4.67 -13.48
N SER A 275 -11.86 -3.40 -13.90
CA SER A 275 -12.72 -2.37 -13.30
C SER A 275 -14.20 -2.48 -13.73
N THR A 276 -14.52 -3.31 -14.71
CA THR A 276 -15.87 -3.39 -15.28
C THR A 276 -16.80 -4.26 -14.43
N VAL A 277 -18.05 -3.83 -14.33
CA VAL A 277 -19.14 -4.60 -13.73
C VAL A 277 -20.28 -4.78 -14.74
N SER A 278 -20.94 -5.94 -14.73
CA SER A 278 -22.07 -6.26 -15.62
C SER A 278 -23.40 -5.68 -15.16
N GLY A 279 -23.48 -5.17 -13.92
CA GLY A 279 -24.66 -4.50 -13.39
C GLY A 279 -25.82 -5.44 -13.05
N SER A 280 -25.57 -6.76 -12.89
CA SER A 280 -26.61 -7.75 -12.57
C SER A 280 -27.22 -7.58 -11.17
N GLY A 281 -26.57 -6.80 -10.28
CA GLY A 281 -27.06 -6.49 -8.94
C GLY A 281 -27.04 -7.68 -7.97
N THR A 282 -26.37 -8.78 -8.31
CA THR A 282 -26.27 -10.00 -7.48
C THR A 282 -24.94 -10.12 -6.72
N GLY A 283 -24.04 -9.13 -6.85
CA GLY A 283 -22.66 -9.11 -6.33
C GLY A 283 -21.72 -10.17 -6.93
N GLN A 284 -22.25 -10.93 -7.89
CA GLN A 284 -21.52 -11.73 -8.87
C GLN A 284 -21.56 -11.04 -10.24
N ASP A 285 -21.09 -9.80 -10.28
CA ASP A 285 -21.18 -8.93 -11.45
C ASP A 285 -19.83 -8.33 -11.85
N ALA A 286 -18.76 -8.62 -11.10
CA ALA A 286 -17.43 -8.15 -11.45
C ALA A 286 -16.88 -8.94 -12.64
N SER A 287 -16.23 -8.23 -13.57
CA SER A 287 -15.56 -8.84 -14.70
C SER A 287 -14.10 -9.20 -14.38
N PHE A 288 -13.67 -10.36 -14.86
CA PHE A 288 -12.32 -10.90 -14.66
C PHE A 288 -11.89 -11.74 -15.86
N LEU A 289 -10.59 -11.80 -16.08
CA LEU A 289 -9.95 -12.77 -16.96
C LEU A 289 -9.63 -14.02 -16.14
N TYR A 290 -10.02 -15.19 -16.63
CA TYR A 290 -9.60 -16.47 -16.10
C TYR A 290 -8.72 -17.18 -17.11
N ILE A 291 -7.56 -17.66 -16.66
CA ILE A 291 -6.52 -18.30 -17.45
C ILE A 291 -6.36 -19.72 -16.93
N GLN A 292 -6.46 -20.69 -17.82
CA GLN A 292 -6.32 -22.10 -17.52
C GLN A 292 -5.41 -22.77 -18.55
N SER A 293 -4.95 -23.99 -18.25
CA SER A 293 -4.11 -24.78 -19.17
C SER A 293 -4.71 -24.93 -20.58
N GLY A 294 -6.03 -25.12 -20.69
CA GLY A 294 -6.73 -25.38 -21.95
C GLY A 294 -7.55 -24.22 -22.51
N ASN A 295 -7.79 -23.16 -21.73
CA ASN A 295 -8.67 -22.06 -22.12
C ASN A 295 -8.33 -20.78 -21.37
N ALA A 296 -8.60 -19.63 -21.97
CA ALA A 296 -8.58 -18.33 -21.31
C ALA A 296 -9.72 -17.47 -21.85
N GLY A 297 -10.43 -16.79 -20.94
CA GLY A 297 -11.61 -16.00 -21.27
C GLY A 297 -11.84 -14.87 -20.29
N VAL A 298 -12.48 -13.79 -20.75
CA VAL A 298 -12.96 -12.72 -19.87
C VAL A 298 -14.44 -12.95 -19.59
N TYR A 299 -14.78 -13.02 -18.31
CA TYR A 299 -16.12 -13.32 -17.80
C TYR A 299 -16.68 -12.12 -17.03
N ASN A 300 -17.98 -12.15 -16.72
CA ASN A 300 -18.72 -11.02 -16.14
C ASN A 300 -19.65 -11.42 -14.98
N ASN A 301 -19.36 -12.57 -14.39
CA ASN A 301 -20.10 -13.22 -13.30
C ASN A 301 -19.21 -13.46 -12.07
N GLY A 302 -18.16 -12.66 -11.89
CA GLY A 302 -17.21 -12.81 -10.80
C GLY A 302 -17.81 -12.36 -9.48
N GLY A 303 -17.77 -13.22 -8.46
CA GLY A 303 -18.08 -12.83 -7.09
C GLY A 303 -17.02 -11.86 -6.58
N ARG A 304 -17.42 -10.70 -6.09
CA ARG A 304 -16.49 -9.64 -5.64
C ARG A 304 -15.64 -10.05 -4.44
N THR A 305 -16.06 -11.09 -3.74
CA THR A 305 -15.33 -11.71 -2.63
C THR A 305 -14.24 -12.68 -3.07
N SER A 306 -14.15 -13.06 -4.35
CA SER A 306 -12.99 -13.79 -4.88
C SER A 306 -11.71 -12.97 -4.71
N GLY A 307 -10.59 -13.65 -4.49
CA GLY A 307 -9.25 -13.04 -4.51
C GLY A 307 -8.59 -13.31 -5.86
N PHE A 308 -8.47 -12.30 -6.70
CA PHE A 308 -7.73 -12.40 -7.98
C PHE A 308 -6.62 -11.37 -8.04
N SER A 309 -5.65 -11.62 -8.92
CA SER A 309 -4.54 -10.70 -9.15
C SER A 309 -5.02 -9.40 -9.79
N CYS A 310 -4.29 -8.31 -9.56
CA CYS A 310 -4.50 -7.04 -10.25
C CYS A 310 -3.30 -6.74 -11.16
N ARG A 311 -3.58 -6.49 -12.44
CA ARG A 311 -2.62 -5.97 -13.42
C ARG A 311 -3.06 -4.59 -13.85
N CYS A 312 -2.23 -3.58 -13.66
CA CYS A 312 -2.62 -2.21 -13.98
C CYS A 312 -2.26 -1.82 -15.42
N ILE A 313 -3.13 -1.00 -16.00
CA ILE A 313 -2.97 -0.33 -17.29
C ILE A 313 -2.78 1.18 -17.04
N LYS A 314 -1.98 1.84 -17.86
CA LYS A 314 -1.75 3.28 -17.79
C LYS A 314 -2.96 4.03 -18.35
N ASP A 315 -3.42 5.05 -17.64
CA ASP A 315 -4.55 5.90 -18.05
C ASP A 315 -4.10 7.04 -19.00
#